data_AF-A0A357R099-F1
#
_entry.id   AF-A0A357R099-F1
#
_cell.length_a   1.000
_cell.length_b   1.000
_cell.length_c   1.000
_cell.angle_alpha   90.00
_cell.angle_beta   90.00
_cell.angle_gamma   90.00
#
_symmetry.space_group_name_H-M   'P 1'
#
loop_
_entity.id
_entity.type
_entity.pdbx_description
1 polymer ?
#
loop_
_entity_poly.entity_id
_entity_poly.type
_entity_poly.pdbx_seq_one_letter_code
_entity_poly.pdbx_strand_id
1 'polypeptide(L)'
;KEGLLTINQKTFYVSTDDQQVVYVMTPMDYVHDEVNSFVVGHDRLNLVIVKEDLVAARFGDVLLPSIGVVVSIDPESQLARQLVSDCDVDDQGYVDITGWSYQLQLLNLPPVDLMIGGGLLLMDHGEMVYEESIEVEGWKTPLSIMTQESDIQNLSIHPRTAIGLTKDKKLCVFVFSGRSQFSIGANYRHMCLIIKDMVPTIDKVMNVDGGASSFLAYVDPMGFVELNVPSATFDTCAGRVRNVYSMLEIEC
;
A
#
# COMPACT_ATOMS: atom_id res chain seq x y z
N LYS A 1 -6.97 -13.05 -6.89
CA LYS A 1 -8.00 -12.31 -6.13
C LYS A 1 -9.11 -11.91 -7.07
N GLU A 2 -10.34 -11.94 -6.60
CA GLU A 2 -11.53 -11.69 -7.41
C GLU A 2 -12.13 -10.32 -7.08
N GLY A 3 -12.76 -9.67 -8.05
CA GLY A 3 -13.33 -8.35 -7.89
C GLY A 3 -14.46 -8.07 -8.87
N LEU A 4 -15.13 -6.94 -8.65
CA LEU A 4 -16.03 -6.32 -9.60
C LEU A 4 -15.43 -5.01 -10.09
N LEU A 5 -15.31 -4.88 -11.40
CA LEU A 5 -14.91 -3.68 -12.09
C LEU A 5 -16.14 -3.01 -12.68
N THR A 6 -16.42 -1.77 -12.30
CA THR A 6 -17.45 -0.95 -12.91
C THR A 6 -16.81 0.17 -13.72
N ILE A 7 -17.15 0.25 -15.00
CA ILE A 7 -16.75 1.36 -15.88
C ILE A 7 -18.00 1.90 -16.56
N ASN A 8 -18.24 3.21 -16.47
CA ASN A 8 -19.41 3.86 -17.07
C ASN A 8 -20.73 3.14 -16.71
N GLN A 9 -20.90 2.80 -15.43
CA GLN A 9 -22.05 2.07 -14.88
C GLN A 9 -22.22 0.63 -15.36
N LYS A 10 -21.26 0.07 -16.11
CA LYS A 10 -21.24 -1.33 -16.51
C LYS A 10 -20.31 -2.11 -15.59
N THR A 11 -20.82 -3.14 -14.90
CA THR A 11 -20.07 -3.92 -13.91
C THR A 11 -19.69 -5.30 -14.44
N PHE A 12 -18.46 -5.72 -14.18
CA PHE A 12 -17.88 -6.96 -14.69
C PHE A 12 -17.07 -7.65 -13.60
N TYR A 13 -16.98 -8.97 -13.69
CA TYR A 13 -16.13 -9.75 -12.80
C TYR A 13 -14.68 -9.74 -13.30
N VAL A 14 -13.74 -9.60 -12.37
CA VAL A 14 -12.30 -9.56 -12.66
C VAL A 14 -11.53 -10.50 -11.73
N SER A 15 -10.42 -11.05 -12.22
CA SER A 15 -9.53 -11.90 -11.43
C SER A 15 -8.06 -11.52 -11.67
N THR A 16 -7.18 -11.95 -10.77
CA THR A 16 -5.71 -11.90 -10.96
C THR A 16 -5.19 -13.21 -11.58
N ASP A 17 -6.05 -13.97 -12.26
CA ASP A 17 -5.68 -15.17 -13.02
C ASP A 17 -5.58 -14.79 -14.50
N ASP A 18 -4.44 -15.11 -15.13
CA ASP A 18 -4.06 -14.63 -16.47
C ASP A 18 -4.90 -15.26 -17.59
N GLN A 19 -5.64 -16.33 -17.32
CA GLN A 19 -6.49 -17.02 -18.30
C GLN A 19 -7.88 -16.39 -18.48
N GLN A 20 -8.14 -15.24 -17.85
CA GLN A 20 -9.46 -14.61 -17.86
C GLN A 20 -9.63 -13.54 -18.95
N VAL A 21 -10.90 -13.31 -19.30
CA VAL A 21 -11.34 -12.20 -20.16
C VAL A 21 -10.87 -10.85 -19.61
N VAL A 22 -10.82 -10.71 -18.29
CA VAL A 22 -10.27 -9.54 -17.60
C VAL A 22 -9.26 -9.99 -16.56
N TYR A 23 -8.05 -9.45 -16.67
CA TYR A 23 -6.94 -9.71 -15.77
C TYR A 23 -6.43 -8.40 -15.16
N VAL A 24 -6.11 -8.41 -13.87
CA VAL A 24 -5.57 -7.24 -13.16
C VAL A 24 -4.08 -7.46 -12.89
N MET A 25 -3.27 -6.55 -13.42
CA MET A 25 -1.83 -6.48 -13.21
C MET A 25 -1.52 -5.43 -12.14
N THR A 26 -0.74 -5.82 -11.16
CA THR A 26 -0.32 -5.02 -10.01
C THR A 26 1.20 -4.92 -9.97
N PRO A 27 1.77 -3.96 -9.23
CA PRO A 27 3.22 -3.87 -9.02
C PRO A 27 3.88 -5.14 -8.46
N MET A 28 3.09 -6.07 -7.93
CA MET A 28 3.54 -7.38 -7.43
C MET A 28 3.75 -8.41 -8.53
N ASP A 29 3.02 -8.30 -9.64
CA ASP A 29 3.02 -9.30 -10.71
C ASP A 29 4.28 -9.23 -11.58
N TYR A 30 5.14 -8.23 -11.34
CA TYR A 30 6.43 -8.12 -12.02
C TYR A 30 7.48 -8.99 -11.33
N VAL A 31 7.73 -10.17 -11.91
CA VAL A 31 8.83 -11.06 -11.52
C VAL A 31 10.04 -10.79 -12.41
N HIS A 32 11.22 -10.78 -11.80
CA HIS A 32 12.53 -10.49 -12.40
C HIS A 32 12.88 -11.37 -13.62
N ASP A 33 12.31 -11.07 -14.79
CA ASP A 33 12.82 -11.56 -16.06
C ASP A 33 13.07 -10.38 -17.00
N GLU A 34 14.37 -10.11 -17.16
CA GLU A 34 15.04 -9.30 -18.18
C GLU A 34 14.56 -7.84 -18.45
N VAL A 35 15.50 -6.91 -18.23
CA VAL A 35 15.68 -5.60 -18.87
C VAL A 35 14.44 -4.69 -19.00
N ASN A 36 14.25 -3.82 -18.00
CA ASN A 36 13.74 -2.44 -18.10
C ASN A 36 12.38 -2.16 -18.78
N SER A 37 11.64 -3.14 -19.29
CA SER A 37 10.29 -2.90 -19.79
C SER A 37 9.29 -3.31 -18.72
N PHE A 38 8.79 -2.34 -17.94
CA PHE A 38 7.54 -2.47 -17.16
C PHE A 38 6.32 -2.58 -18.09
N VAL A 39 6.51 -3.09 -19.30
CA VAL A 39 5.52 -3.15 -20.36
C VAL A 39 4.68 -4.40 -20.13
N VAL A 40 3.36 -4.21 -20.15
CA VAL A 40 2.38 -5.26 -19.89
C VAL A 40 1.19 -5.14 -20.84
N GLY A 41 0.37 -6.20 -20.90
CA GLY A 41 -0.91 -6.16 -21.61
C GLY A 41 -0.82 -6.25 -23.13
N HIS A 42 0.21 -6.93 -23.65
CA HIS A 42 0.39 -7.16 -25.08
C HIS A 42 -0.90 -7.66 -25.74
N ASP A 43 -1.25 -7.07 -26.89
CA ASP A 43 -2.43 -7.41 -27.70
C ASP A 43 -3.78 -7.34 -26.95
N ARG A 44 -3.89 -6.50 -25.92
CA ARG A 44 -5.10 -6.35 -25.10
C ARG A 44 -5.57 -4.91 -24.99
N LEU A 45 -6.83 -4.72 -24.60
CA LEU A 45 -7.32 -3.41 -24.16
C LEU A 45 -6.89 -3.20 -22.71
N ASN A 46 -5.98 -2.26 -22.48
CA ASN A 46 -5.41 -1.98 -21.17
C ASN A 46 -5.94 -0.67 -20.61
N LEU A 47 -6.42 -0.72 -19.39
CA LEU A 47 -6.88 0.42 -18.61
C LEU A 47 -5.84 0.69 -17.52
N VAL A 48 -5.16 1.82 -17.61
CA VAL A 48 -4.16 2.24 -16.63
C VAL A 48 -4.86 3.06 -15.56
N ILE A 49 -4.86 2.55 -14.32
CA ILE A 49 -5.42 3.23 -13.16
C ILE A 49 -4.30 3.61 -12.22
N VAL A 50 -4.22 4.87 -11.85
CA VAL A 50 -3.24 5.40 -10.90
C VAL A 50 -4.00 6.05 -9.75
N LYS A 51 -3.75 5.56 -8.53
CA LYS A 51 -4.55 5.88 -7.33
C LYS A 51 -6.02 5.50 -7.51
N GLU A 52 -6.88 6.46 -7.84
CA GLU A 52 -8.32 6.27 -8.05
C GLU A 52 -8.77 6.76 -9.44
N ASP A 53 -7.84 7.23 -10.26
CA ASP A 53 -8.12 7.81 -11.56
C ASP A 53 -7.78 6.82 -12.68
N LEU A 54 -8.72 6.66 -13.62
CA LEU A 54 -8.43 6.04 -14.91
C LEU A 54 -7.65 7.06 -15.75
N VAL A 55 -6.35 6.84 -15.92
CA VAL A 55 -5.46 7.81 -16.58
C VAL A 55 -5.29 7.55 -18.07
N ALA A 56 -5.46 6.31 -18.52
CA ALA A 56 -5.38 5.96 -19.93
C ALA A 56 -6.15 4.66 -20.22
N ALA A 57 -6.65 4.54 -21.45
CA ALA A 57 -7.04 3.26 -22.04
C ALA A 57 -6.33 3.11 -23.39
N ARG A 58 -5.77 1.93 -23.67
CA ARG A 58 -4.98 1.68 -24.88
C ARG A 58 -5.11 0.24 -25.35
N PHE A 59 -5.26 0.04 -26.67
CA PHE A 59 -5.02 -1.26 -27.31
C PHE A 59 -3.52 -1.50 -27.49
N GLY A 60 -3.04 -2.61 -26.94
CA GLY A 60 -1.63 -2.99 -26.91
C GLY A 60 -0.88 -2.44 -25.70
N ASP A 61 0.43 -2.52 -25.78
CA ASP A 61 1.39 -2.34 -24.69
C ASP A 61 1.17 -1.09 -23.83
N VAL A 62 1.19 -1.24 -22.51
CA VAL A 62 1.22 -0.12 -21.56
C VAL A 62 2.29 -0.32 -20.50
N LEU A 63 2.71 0.77 -19.85
CA LEU A 63 3.58 0.69 -18.69
C LEU A 63 2.75 0.41 -17.43
N LEU A 64 3.13 -0.60 -16.67
CA LEU A 64 2.62 -0.89 -15.34
C LEU A 64 3.10 0.22 -14.38
N PRO A 65 2.21 1.05 -13.81
CA PRO A 65 2.61 2.11 -12.90
C PRO A 65 3.12 1.53 -11.59
N SER A 66 4.02 2.25 -10.94
CA SER A 66 4.52 1.89 -9.61
C SER A 66 3.49 2.13 -8.50
N ILE A 67 2.54 3.04 -8.74
CA ILE A 67 1.37 3.29 -7.88
C ILE A 67 0.13 3.14 -8.76
N GLY A 68 -0.62 2.06 -8.58
CA GLY A 68 -1.81 1.79 -9.37
C GLY A 68 -1.87 0.34 -9.87
N VAL A 69 -2.72 0.13 -10.88
CA VAL A 69 -2.91 -1.18 -11.52
C VAL A 69 -3.15 -0.98 -13.02
N VAL A 70 -2.92 -2.04 -13.80
CA VAL A 70 -3.42 -2.14 -15.17
C VAL A 70 -4.50 -3.19 -15.20
N VAL A 71 -5.69 -2.83 -15.68
CA VAL A 71 -6.73 -3.81 -16.00
C VAL A 71 -6.66 -4.14 -17.48
N SER A 72 -6.32 -5.39 -17.78
CA SER A 72 -6.10 -5.88 -19.12
C SER A 72 -7.25 -6.77 -19.59
N ILE A 73 -7.91 -6.37 -20.67
CA ILE A 73 -9.16 -6.96 -21.17
C ILE A 73 -8.90 -7.58 -22.54
N ASP A 74 -9.40 -8.80 -22.74
CA ASP A 74 -9.39 -9.48 -24.05
C ASP A 74 -10.14 -8.60 -25.07
N PRO A 75 -9.48 -8.16 -26.15
CA PRO A 75 -10.07 -7.23 -27.12
C PRO A 75 -11.24 -7.86 -27.90
N GLU A 76 -11.29 -9.19 -28.00
CA GLU A 76 -12.37 -9.90 -28.68
C GLU A 76 -13.61 -10.11 -27.80
N SER A 77 -13.48 -9.81 -26.51
CA SER A 77 -14.58 -9.92 -25.58
C SER A 77 -15.70 -8.93 -25.90
N GLN A 78 -16.94 -9.32 -25.60
CA GLN A 78 -18.09 -8.41 -25.65
C GLN A 78 -17.87 -7.17 -24.77
N LEU A 79 -17.14 -7.33 -23.66
CA LEU A 79 -16.76 -6.26 -22.76
C LEU A 79 -15.94 -5.19 -23.46
N ALA A 80 -14.79 -5.56 -24.04
CA ALA A 80 -13.93 -4.60 -24.72
C ALA A 80 -14.70 -3.83 -25.80
N ARG A 81 -15.45 -4.57 -26.64
CA ARG A 81 -16.29 -3.98 -27.70
C ARG A 81 -17.34 -3.01 -27.16
N GLN A 82 -17.95 -3.30 -26.01
CA GLN A 82 -18.94 -2.42 -25.38
C GLN A 82 -18.34 -1.20 -24.69
N LEU A 83 -17.10 -1.28 -24.23
CA LEU A 83 -16.43 -0.14 -23.59
C LEU A 83 -16.03 0.89 -24.64
N VAL A 84 -15.52 0.45 -25.78
CA VAL A 84 -14.94 1.35 -26.81
C VAL A 84 -15.88 1.63 -27.98
N SER A 85 -17.12 1.11 -27.99
CA SER A 85 -18.04 1.19 -29.13
C SER A 85 -18.30 2.61 -29.63
N ASP A 86 -18.28 3.57 -28.71
CA ASP A 86 -18.60 4.98 -28.95
C ASP A 86 -17.40 5.90 -28.69
N CYS A 87 -16.20 5.35 -28.74
CA CYS A 87 -14.96 6.07 -28.45
C CYS A 87 -14.09 6.19 -29.70
N ASP A 88 -13.44 7.34 -29.84
CA ASP A 88 -12.38 7.52 -30.82
C ASP A 88 -11.13 6.78 -30.35
N VAL A 89 -10.48 6.06 -31.28
CA VAL A 89 -9.21 5.38 -31.06
C VAL A 89 -8.18 5.97 -32.02
N ASP A 90 -7.06 6.43 -31.49
CA ASP A 90 -5.99 7.02 -32.30
C ASP A 90 -5.12 5.95 -32.99
N ASP A 91 -4.22 6.41 -33.88
CA ASP A 91 -3.30 5.53 -34.62
C ASP A 91 -2.30 4.77 -33.73
N GLN A 92 -2.16 5.16 -32.45
CA GLN A 92 -1.30 4.50 -31.46
C GLN A 92 -2.07 3.55 -30.53
N GLY A 93 -3.39 3.42 -30.73
CA GLY A 93 -4.30 2.57 -29.99
C GLY A 93 -4.89 3.20 -28.73
N TYR A 94 -4.63 4.49 -28.45
CA TYR A 94 -5.24 5.16 -27.30
C TYR A 94 -6.72 5.44 -27.54
N VAL A 95 -7.53 5.16 -26.52
CA VAL A 95 -8.98 5.38 -26.53
C VAL A 95 -9.28 6.71 -25.84
N ASP A 96 -10.16 7.53 -26.42
CA ASP A 96 -10.69 8.70 -25.72
C ASP A 96 -11.58 8.28 -24.55
N ILE A 97 -11.05 8.44 -23.34
CA ILE A 97 -11.69 8.12 -22.07
C ILE A 97 -12.33 9.35 -21.39
N THR A 98 -12.50 10.46 -22.11
CA THR A 98 -13.08 11.67 -21.54
C THR A 98 -14.46 11.38 -20.94
N GLY A 99 -14.61 11.68 -19.64
CA GLY A 99 -15.86 11.45 -18.91
C GLY A 99 -16.07 10.01 -18.44
N TRP A 100 -15.10 9.11 -18.62
CA TRP A 100 -15.20 7.78 -18.06
C TRP A 100 -15.12 7.80 -16.53
N SER A 101 -15.91 6.94 -15.89
CA SER A 101 -15.80 6.67 -14.45
C SER A 101 -15.42 5.23 -14.22
N TYR A 102 -14.68 4.98 -13.14
CA TYR A 102 -14.16 3.68 -12.75
C TYR A 102 -14.45 3.41 -11.27
N GLN A 103 -14.75 2.15 -10.95
CA GLN A 103 -14.79 1.64 -9.58
C GLN A 103 -14.34 0.19 -9.57
N LEU A 104 -13.38 -0.16 -8.72
CA LEU A 104 -13.01 -1.55 -8.46
C LEU A 104 -13.38 -1.93 -7.03
N GLN A 105 -14.16 -3.00 -6.92
CA GLN A 105 -14.58 -3.57 -5.66
C GLN A 105 -13.95 -4.95 -5.51
N LEU A 106 -13.20 -5.17 -4.43
CA LEU A 106 -12.71 -6.51 -4.11
C LEU A 106 -13.86 -7.37 -3.55
N LEU A 107 -13.97 -8.60 -4.04
CA LEU A 107 -14.94 -9.57 -3.56
C LEU A 107 -14.36 -10.41 -2.42
N ASN A 108 -15.26 -11.00 -1.61
CA ASN A 108 -14.91 -11.94 -0.54
C ASN A 108 -13.96 -11.37 0.53
N LEU A 109 -13.95 -10.05 0.72
CA LEU A 109 -13.29 -9.46 1.86
C LEU A 109 -14.00 -9.89 3.15
N PRO A 110 -13.25 -10.17 4.23
CA PRO A 110 -13.87 -10.37 5.55
C PRO A 110 -14.69 -9.13 5.92
N PRO A 111 -15.74 -9.26 6.75
CA PRO A 111 -16.52 -8.12 7.21
C PRO A 111 -15.61 -7.22 8.06
N VAL A 112 -15.14 -6.14 7.45
CA VAL A 112 -14.28 -5.13 8.07
C VAL A 112 -14.90 -3.76 7.86
N ASP A 113 -15.05 -3.01 8.94
CA ASP A 113 -15.60 -1.65 8.88
C ASP A 113 -14.56 -0.66 8.32
N LEU A 114 -13.28 -0.91 8.62
CA LEU A 114 -12.15 -0.08 8.20
C LEU A 114 -10.92 -0.96 7.95
N MET A 115 -10.21 -0.68 6.85
CA MET A 115 -8.92 -1.27 6.55
C MET A 115 -7.91 -0.15 6.31
N ILE A 116 -6.78 -0.23 7.02
CA ILE A 116 -5.66 0.71 6.85
C ILE A 116 -4.49 -0.09 6.28
N GLY A 117 -4.00 0.33 5.11
CA GLY A 117 -2.85 -0.27 4.43
C GLY A 117 -1.53 0.44 4.75
N GLY A 118 -0.45 -0.01 4.10
CA GLY A 118 0.86 0.64 4.19
C GLY A 118 1.74 0.17 5.35
N GLY A 119 1.46 -1.01 5.91
CA GLY A 119 2.25 -1.59 6.99
C GLY A 119 3.06 -2.80 6.55
N LEU A 120 4.20 -3.02 7.22
CA LEU A 120 5.04 -4.22 7.08
C LEU A 120 4.79 -5.13 8.27
N LEU A 121 4.42 -6.39 8.04
CA LEU A 121 4.29 -7.35 9.12
C LEU A 121 5.67 -7.62 9.75
N LEU A 122 5.77 -7.43 11.06
CA LEU A 122 7.01 -7.61 11.81
C LEU A 122 7.04 -8.92 12.58
N MET A 123 5.91 -9.27 13.19
CA MET A 123 5.76 -10.47 14.00
C MET A 123 4.45 -11.18 13.71
N ASP A 124 4.51 -12.51 13.66
CA ASP A 124 3.35 -13.38 13.62
C ASP A 124 3.53 -14.56 14.56
N HIS A 125 2.46 -14.95 15.25
CA HIS A 125 2.48 -15.98 16.29
C HIS A 125 3.56 -15.78 17.37
N GLY A 126 3.93 -14.52 17.65
CA GLY A 126 4.96 -14.13 18.62
C GLY A 126 6.41 -14.26 18.10
N GLU A 127 6.58 -14.62 16.83
CA GLU A 127 7.88 -14.79 16.18
C GLU A 127 8.17 -13.68 15.18
N MET A 128 9.45 -13.38 14.97
CA MET A 128 9.88 -12.33 14.04
C MET A 128 9.81 -12.85 12.61
N VAL A 129 9.03 -12.16 11.76
CA VAL A 129 8.80 -12.56 10.36
C VAL A 129 9.16 -11.48 9.34
N TYR A 130 9.64 -10.31 9.78
CA TYR A 130 9.85 -9.14 8.91
C TYR A 130 10.72 -9.43 7.67
N GLU A 131 11.69 -10.34 7.74
CA GLU A 131 12.56 -10.67 6.58
C GLU A 131 11.78 -11.38 5.47
N GLU A 132 10.92 -12.33 5.86
CA GLU A 132 10.00 -13.02 4.95
C GLU A 132 8.91 -12.07 4.46
N SER A 133 8.34 -11.26 5.36
CA SER A 133 7.31 -10.28 5.03
C SER A 133 7.78 -9.25 4.01
N ILE A 134 9.03 -8.76 4.10
CA ILE A 134 9.61 -7.85 3.10
C ILE A 134 9.55 -8.47 1.69
N GLU A 135 9.77 -9.78 1.59
CA GLU A 135 9.73 -10.50 0.31
C GLU A 135 8.29 -10.73 -0.16
N VAL A 136 7.47 -11.36 0.68
CA VAL A 136 6.11 -11.81 0.34
C VAL A 136 5.15 -10.64 0.11
N GLU A 137 5.31 -9.55 0.85
CA GLU A 137 4.51 -8.33 0.67
C GLU A 137 5.04 -7.44 -0.47
N GLY A 138 6.15 -7.83 -1.12
CA GLY A 138 6.69 -7.20 -2.33
C GLY A 138 7.35 -5.85 -2.12
N TRP A 139 7.93 -5.63 -0.95
CA TRP A 139 8.71 -4.42 -0.66
C TRP A 139 10.01 -4.34 -1.48
N LYS A 140 10.47 -5.45 -2.06
CA LYS A 140 11.68 -5.47 -2.90
C LYS A 140 11.40 -5.42 -4.41
N THR A 141 10.14 -5.38 -4.86
CA THR A 141 9.90 -5.29 -6.30
C THR A 141 10.45 -3.97 -6.85
N PRO A 142 10.98 -3.94 -8.09
CA PRO A 142 11.51 -2.71 -8.67
C PRO A 142 10.50 -1.55 -8.66
N LEU A 143 9.23 -1.86 -8.94
CA LEU A 143 8.13 -0.89 -8.89
C LEU A 143 7.89 -0.37 -7.47
N SER A 144 7.93 -1.24 -6.45
CA SER A 144 7.80 -0.85 -5.04
C SER A 144 8.94 0.08 -4.61
N ILE A 145 10.19 -0.28 -4.92
CA ILE A 145 11.40 0.50 -4.56
C ILE A 145 11.34 1.93 -5.10
N MET A 146 10.78 2.15 -6.29
CA MET A 146 10.63 3.49 -6.88
C MET A 146 9.66 4.41 -6.14
N THR A 147 8.83 3.88 -5.24
CA THR A 147 7.79 4.64 -4.52
C THR A 147 8.09 4.85 -3.05
N GLN A 148 9.08 4.13 -2.51
CA GLN A 148 9.38 4.15 -1.09
C GLN A 148 10.12 5.43 -0.70
N GLU A 149 9.57 6.19 0.25
CA GLU A 149 10.26 7.35 0.84
C GLU A 149 11.43 6.93 1.74
N SER A 150 11.31 5.76 2.38
CA SER A 150 12.32 5.20 3.27
C SER A 150 12.75 3.84 2.78
N ASP A 151 14.06 3.61 2.82
CA ASP A 151 14.66 2.35 2.42
C ASP A 151 14.34 1.26 3.45
N ILE A 152 13.31 0.45 3.15
CA ILE A 152 12.80 -0.63 4.01
C ILE A 152 13.76 -1.82 4.02
N GLN A 153 14.44 -2.05 2.90
CA GLN A 153 15.35 -3.16 2.67
C GLN A 153 16.66 -3.04 3.47
N ASN A 154 17.13 -1.83 3.79
CA ASN A 154 18.42 -1.62 4.44
C ASN A 154 18.40 -1.64 5.98
N LEU A 155 17.31 -2.09 6.61
CA LEU A 155 17.16 -2.20 8.09
C LEU A 155 17.64 -0.94 8.83
N SER A 156 17.31 0.22 8.27
CA SER A 156 17.73 1.52 8.74
C SER A 156 17.12 1.86 10.11
N ILE A 157 17.92 2.49 10.97
CA ILE A 157 17.49 2.93 12.30
C ILE A 157 16.79 4.28 12.16
N HIS A 158 15.49 4.32 12.48
CA HIS A 158 14.65 5.50 12.36
C HIS A 158 13.65 5.57 13.52
N PRO A 159 12.96 6.70 13.73
CA PRO A 159 11.73 6.67 14.50
C PRO A 159 10.74 5.74 13.81
N ARG A 160 9.95 5.01 14.60
CA ARG A 160 9.05 3.96 14.10
C ARG A 160 7.74 3.96 14.85
N THR A 161 6.69 3.51 14.17
CA THR A 161 5.36 3.30 14.73
C THR A 161 4.97 1.87 14.43
N ALA A 162 4.42 1.16 15.40
CA ALA A 162 3.84 -0.15 15.18
C ALA A 162 2.54 -0.31 15.96
N ILE A 163 1.66 -1.12 15.40
CA ILE A 163 0.48 -1.63 16.09
C ILE A 163 0.62 -3.14 16.26
N GLY A 164 0.09 -3.66 17.36
CA GLY A 164 0.17 -5.08 17.63
C GLY A 164 -1.03 -5.60 18.41
N LEU A 165 -1.17 -6.91 18.39
CA LEU A 165 -2.17 -7.64 19.14
C LEU A 165 -1.49 -8.66 20.02
N THR A 166 -1.92 -8.75 21.28
CA THR A 166 -1.56 -9.86 22.16
C THR A 166 -2.36 -11.12 21.82
N LYS A 167 -1.96 -12.26 22.38
CA LYS A 167 -2.67 -13.55 22.24
C LYS A 167 -4.13 -13.47 22.71
N ASP A 168 -4.41 -12.67 23.73
CA ASP A 168 -5.75 -12.36 24.25
C ASP A 168 -6.44 -11.18 23.54
N LYS A 169 -5.93 -10.80 22.35
CA LYS A 169 -6.52 -9.81 21.43
C LYS A 169 -6.62 -8.38 21.98
N LYS A 170 -5.72 -8.01 22.91
CA LYS A 170 -5.56 -6.61 23.31
C LYS A 170 -4.73 -5.87 22.27
N LEU A 171 -5.20 -4.70 21.87
CA LEU A 171 -4.47 -3.78 21.03
C LEU A 171 -3.30 -3.16 21.80
N CYS A 172 -2.14 -3.10 21.17
CA CYS A 172 -0.97 -2.40 21.66
C CYS A 172 -0.48 -1.43 20.58
N VAL A 173 -0.13 -0.21 20.97
CA VAL A 173 0.44 0.80 20.09
C VAL A 173 1.84 1.11 20.60
N PHE A 174 2.82 1.08 19.70
CA PHE A 174 4.22 1.29 20.00
C PHE A 174 4.76 2.44 19.17
N VAL A 175 5.39 3.41 19.84
CA VAL A 175 6.06 4.52 19.18
C VAL A 175 7.49 4.62 19.67
N PHE A 176 8.42 4.56 18.73
CA PHE A 176 9.86 4.66 18.96
C PHE A 176 10.31 6.04 18.50
N SER A 177 10.71 6.89 19.44
CA SER A 177 11.38 8.16 19.10
C SER A 177 12.70 7.87 18.40
N GLY A 178 13.20 8.78 17.55
CA GLY A 178 14.46 8.61 16.85
C GLY A 178 15.02 9.94 16.34
N ARG A 179 16.22 9.91 15.74
CA ARG A 179 16.89 11.11 15.19
C ARG A 179 17.01 12.27 16.21
N SER A 180 17.20 11.93 17.48
CA SER A 180 17.36 12.89 18.58
C SER A 180 18.57 12.52 19.43
N GLN A 181 18.99 13.42 20.33
CA GLN A 181 20.05 13.13 21.29
C GLN A 181 19.65 12.06 22.32
N PHE A 182 18.35 11.87 22.54
CA PHE A 182 17.81 10.93 23.54
C PHE A 182 17.48 9.55 22.96
N SER A 183 17.21 9.48 21.66
CA SER A 183 16.95 8.23 20.96
C SER A 183 17.42 8.30 19.51
N ILE A 184 18.21 7.30 19.12
CA ILE A 184 18.64 7.10 17.73
C ILE A 184 17.51 6.51 16.86
N GLY A 185 16.54 5.83 17.47
CA GLY A 185 15.47 5.10 16.79
C GLY A 185 15.62 3.58 16.87
N ALA A 186 14.86 2.87 16.05
CA ALA A 186 14.88 1.43 15.93
C ALA A 186 14.85 1.00 14.46
N ASN A 187 15.49 -0.14 14.17
CA ASN A 187 15.18 -0.92 12.98
C ASN A 187 14.18 -2.02 13.35
N TYR A 188 13.71 -2.80 12.37
CA TYR A 188 12.69 -3.82 12.59
C TYR A 188 13.10 -4.88 13.63
N ARG A 189 14.37 -5.31 13.61
CA ARG A 189 14.90 -6.23 14.61
C ARG A 189 14.86 -5.65 16.03
N HIS A 190 15.29 -4.40 16.21
CA HIS A 190 15.22 -3.71 17.49
C HIS A 190 13.76 -3.60 17.98
N MET A 191 12.83 -3.22 17.09
CA MET A 191 11.41 -3.12 17.42
C MET A 191 10.89 -4.46 17.96
N CYS A 192 11.09 -5.56 17.24
CA CYS A 192 10.61 -6.86 17.65
C CYS A 192 11.19 -7.31 19.00
N LEU A 193 12.50 -7.12 19.22
CA LEU A 193 13.15 -7.50 20.47
C LEU A 193 12.62 -6.67 21.65
N ILE A 194 12.49 -5.35 21.49
CA ILE A 194 11.96 -4.46 22.54
C ILE A 194 10.50 -4.79 22.84
N ILE A 195 9.67 -4.99 21.81
CA ILE A 195 8.25 -5.31 21.98
C ILE A 195 8.07 -6.66 22.68
N LYS A 196 8.84 -7.69 22.29
CA LYS A 196 8.77 -9.02 22.91
C LYS A 196 9.20 -9.00 24.37
N ASP A 197 10.16 -8.16 24.73
CA ASP A 197 10.60 -7.94 26.13
C ASP A 197 9.54 -7.22 26.96
N MET A 198 8.96 -6.13 26.42
CA MET A 198 7.95 -5.32 27.11
C MET A 198 6.58 -6.03 27.23
N VAL A 199 6.21 -6.80 26.21
CA VAL A 199 4.90 -7.47 26.10
C VAL A 199 5.12 -8.95 25.72
N PRO A 200 5.46 -9.83 26.67
CA PRO A 200 5.76 -11.24 26.40
C PRO A 200 4.60 -12.03 25.77
N THR A 201 3.37 -11.52 25.85
CA THR A 201 2.16 -12.12 25.28
C THR A 201 1.82 -11.59 23.88
N ILE A 202 2.69 -10.78 23.27
CA ILE A 202 2.49 -10.26 21.91
C ILE A 202 2.38 -11.43 20.91
N ASP A 203 1.44 -11.31 19.97
CA ASP A 203 1.12 -12.33 18.96
C ASP A 203 1.43 -11.81 17.57
N LYS A 204 0.88 -10.64 17.23
CA LYS A 204 1.06 -10.00 15.92
C LYS A 204 1.57 -8.59 16.10
N VAL A 205 2.48 -8.15 15.23
CA VAL A 205 2.96 -6.77 15.17
C VAL A 205 3.12 -6.35 13.71
N MET A 206 2.61 -5.18 13.37
CA MET A 206 2.78 -4.55 12.07
C MET A 206 3.40 -3.17 12.26
N ASN A 207 4.51 -2.90 11.56
CA ASN A 207 5.04 -1.56 11.43
C ASN A 207 4.11 -0.75 10.53
N VAL A 208 3.83 0.49 10.90
CA VAL A 208 3.11 1.46 10.05
C VAL A 208 4.02 2.64 9.73
N ASP A 209 3.47 3.76 9.24
CA ASP A 209 4.28 4.92 8.88
C ASP A 209 5.19 5.39 10.03
N GLY A 210 6.44 5.65 9.68
CA GLY A 210 7.54 5.88 10.59
C GLY A 210 8.18 7.25 10.40
N GLY A 211 9.46 7.36 10.71
CA GLY A 211 10.21 8.59 10.50
C GLY A 211 9.62 9.74 11.30
N ALA A 212 9.52 10.92 10.70
CA ALA A 212 8.94 12.06 11.41
C ALA A 212 7.42 11.95 11.65
N SER A 213 6.74 10.99 11.00
CA SER A 213 5.32 10.73 11.21
C SER A 213 5.06 10.01 12.53
N SER A 214 6.08 9.46 13.18
CA SER A 214 5.95 8.74 14.45
C SER A 214 5.69 9.68 15.62
N PHE A 215 4.45 9.68 16.11
CA PHE A 215 4.09 10.31 17.38
C PHE A 215 3.02 9.52 18.13
N LEU A 216 3.00 9.71 19.44
CA LEU A 216 1.95 9.27 20.35
C LEU A 216 1.55 10.48 21.18
N ALA A 217 0.25 10.71 21.32
CA ALA A 217 -0.25 11.82 22.11
C ALA A 217 -1.44 11.39 22.96
N TYR A 218 -1.62 12.10 24.06
CA TYR A 218 -2.83 12.08 24.87
C TYR A 218 -3.61 13.36 24.59
N VAL A 219 -4.90 13.21 24.29
CA VAL A 219 -5.79 14.34 24.04
C VAL A 219 -6.82 14.39 25.18
N ASP A 220 -6.92 15.54 25.80
CA ASP A 220 -7.92 15.83 26.83
C ASP A 220 -8.58 17.20 26.58
N PRO A 221 -9.59 17.60 27.38
CA PRO A 221 -10.21 18.91 27.21
C PRO A 221 -9.27 20.11 27.38
N MET A 222 -8.08 19.92 27.96
CA MET A 222 -7.05 20.94 28.11
C MET A 222 -6.10 21.01 26.91
N GLY A 223 -6.02 19.95 26.09
CA GLY A 223 -5.39 19.99 24.78
C GLY A 223 -4.69 18.70 24.37
N PHE A 224 -3.66 18.87 23.53
CA PHE A 224 -2.86 17.81 22.95
C PHE A 224 -1.50 17.73 23.65
N VAL A 225 -1.20 16.59 24.26
CA VAL A 225 0.05 16.35 24.99
C VAL A 225 0.83 15.23 24.32
N GLU A 226 2.00 15.57 23.78
CA GLU A 226 2.93 14.61 23.17
C GLU A 226 3.53 13.68 24.25
N LEU A 227 3.50 12.38 24.00
CA LEU A 227 4.03 11.35 24.91
C LEU A 227 5.40 10.80 24.44
N ASN A 228 5.86 11.19 23.27
CA ASN A 228 7.17 10.87 22.73
C ASN A 228 7.87 12.14 22.22
N VAL A 229 9.08 12.01 21.66
CA VAL A 229 9.79 13.13 21.02
C VAL A 229 9.67 13.01 19.51
N PRO A 230 8.80 13.80 18.84
CA PRO A 230 8.72 13.84 17.39
C PRO A 230 10.04 14.25 16.75
N SER A 231 10.42 13.55 15.69
CA SER A 231 11.60 13.91 14.90
C SER A 231 11.32 15.17 14.08
N ALA A 232 12.32 16.05 13.98
CA ALA A 232 12.29 17.17 13.06
C ALA A 232 12.21 16.72 11.59
N THR A 233 11.67 17.60 10.75
CA THR A 233 11.72 17.52 9.29
C THR A 233 12.32 18.81 8.73
N PHE A 234 12.38 18.96 7.40
CA PHE A 234 12.70 20.26 6.79
C PHE A 234 11.64 21.33 7.11
N ASP A 235 10.39 20.92 7.35
CA ASP A 235 9.25 21.82 7.54
C ASP A 235 8.79 21.92 9.00
N THR A 236 9.38 21.13 9.91
CA THR A 236 9.06 21.11 11.35
C THR A 236 10.31 21.11 12.22
N CYS A 237 10.29 21.90 13.29
CA CYS A 237 11.33 21.86 14.32
C CYS A 237 11.26 20.57 15.13
N ALA A 238 12.35 20.24 15.83
CA ALA A 238 12.37 19.12 16.77
C ALA A 238 11.28 19.30 17.84
N GLY A 239 10.57 18.22 18.18
CA GLY A 239 9.46 18.28 19.14
C GLY A 239 8.17 18.90 18.58
N ARG A 240 8.00 18.92 17.25
CA ARG A 240 6.73 19.29 16.61
C ARG A 240 6.26 18.17 15.69
N VAL A 241 5.06 17.67 15.95
CA VAL A 241 4.37 16.71 15.07
C VAL A 241 4.22 17.27 13.65
N ARG A 242 4.59 16.46 12.63
CA ARG A 242 4.35 16.79 11.23
C ARG A 242 2.92 16.47 10.82
N ASN A 243 2.47 17.04 9.70
CA ASN A 243 1.23 16.61 9.09
C ASN A 243 1.34 15.16 8.61
N VAL A 244 0.30 14.38 8.92
CA VAL A 244 0.12 12.98 8.49
C VAL A 244 -1.23 12.85 7.79
N TYR A 245 -1.34 11.90 6.86
CA TYR A 245 -2.57 11.68 6.08
C TYR A 245 -3.66 10.94 6.86
N SER A 246 -3.29 10.15 7.86
CA SER A 246 -4.22 9.37 8.70
C SER A 246 -3.64 9.17 10.09
N MET A 247 -4.51 9.06 11.10
CA MET A 247 -4.15 8.82 12.50
C MET A 247 -5.07 7.74 13.08
N LEU A 248 -4.52 6.91 13.97
CA LEU A 248 -5.32 6.02 14.82
C LEU A 248 -5.63 6.74 16.13
N GLU A 249 -6.90 6.98 16.38
CA GLU A 249 -7.41 7.51 17.64
C GLU A 249 -8.10 6.40 18.43
N ILE A 250 -7.87 6.38 19.75
CA ILE A 250 -8.52 5.43 20.66
C ILE A 250 -9.27 6.23 21.70
N GLU A 251 -10.60 6.29 21.57
CA GLU A 251 -11.48 6.85 22.59
C GLU A 251 -11.54 5.88 23.77
N CYS A 252 -11.20 6.37 24.97
CA CYS A 252 -11.17 5.59 26.21
C CYS A 252 -12.28 6.03 27.17
#